data_AF-A0A3B8UC58-F1
#
_entry.id   AF-A0A3B8UC58-F1
#
_cell.length_a   1.000
_cell.length_b   1.000
_cell.length_c   1.000
_cell.angle_alpha   90.00
_cell.angle_beta   90.00
_cell.angle_gamma   90.00
#
_symmetry.space_group_name_H-M   'P 1'
#
loop_
_entity.id
_entity.type
_entity.pdbx_description
1 polymer ?
#
loop_
_entity_poly.entity_id
_entity_poly.type
_entity_poly.pdbx_seq_one_letter_code
_entity_poly.pdbx_strand_id
1 'polypeptide(L)'
;MSDDRRGVVELPLGDRTIPLRFTWRAIDQVGRVGVIETLDLAASGKPGDMEALARLIVVASGGQVREEELLDGFGLPAAEAYLAVLKAWALASRRPSGVERAANPLIRLWTSLKTLWRRLFRSA
;
A
#
# COMPACT_ATOMS: atom_id res chain seq x y z
N MET A 1 -8.31 24.55 -1.01
CA MET A 1 -7.11 24.17 -1.80
C MET A 1 -7.16 22.66 -1.99
N SER A 2 -7.62 22.19 -3.15
CA SER A 2 -7.70 20.76 -3.46
C SER A 2 -6.29 20.24 -3.74
N ASP A 3 -5.66 19.62 -2.74
CA ASP A 3 -4.37 18.95 -2.93
C ASP A 3 -4.61 17.52 -3.42
N ASP A 4 -5.27 17.42 -4.58
CA ASP A 4 -5.67 16.18 -5.27
C ASP A 4 -4.48 15.44 -5.91
N ARG A 5 -3.28 15.53 -5.34
CA ARG A 5 -2.09 15.17 -6.11
C ARG A 5 -1.93 13.66 -6.30
N ARG A 6 -2.43 13.27 -7.48
CA ARG A 6 -1.80 12.48 -8.54
C ARG A 6 -1.80 10.97 -8.35
N GLY A 7 -2.73 10.36 -9.06
CA GLY A 7 -2.72 8.95 -9.45
C GLY A 7 -3.58 8.10 -8.53
N VAL A 8 -4.79 7.80 -9.00
CA VAL A 8 -5.59 6.71 -8.45
C VAL A 8 -4.98 5.41 -8.96
N VAL A 9 -4.75 4.46 -8.07
CA VAL A 9 -4.35 3.10 -8.45
C VAL A 9 -5.57 2.21 -8.30
N GLU A 10 -6.04 1.67 -9.41
CA GLU A 10 -7.15 0.73 -9.42
C GLU A 10 -6.68 -0.63 -8.89
N LEU A 11 -7.37 -1.14 -7.86
CA LEU A 11 -7.17 -2.48 -7.32
C LEU A 11 -8.39 -3.35 -7.66
N PRO A 12 -8.26 -4.35 -8.55
CA PRO A 12 -9.31 -5.34 -8.75
C PRO A 12 -9.43 -6.24 -7.52
N LEU A 13 -10.65 -6.40 -7.00
CA LEU A 13 -11.01 -7.34 -5.93
C LEU A 13 -12.27 -8.10 -6.36
N GLY A 14 -12.12 -9.36 -6.77
CA GLY A 14 -13.23 -10.15 -7.28
C GLY A 14 -13.88 -9.50 -8.52
N ASP A 15 -15.15 -9.14 -8.41
CA ASP A 15 -15.97 -8.52 -9.46
C ASP A 15 -15.93 -6.98 -9.45
N ARG A 16 -15.31 -6.37 -8.44
CA ARG A 16 -15.22 -4.92 -8.27
C ARG A 16 -13.81 -4.40 -8.42
N THR A 17 -13.68 -3.13 -8.75
CA THR A 17 -12.39 -2.41 -8.75
C THR A 17 -12.48 -1.25 -7.77
N ILE A 18 -11.48 -1.12 -6.91
CA ILE A 18 -11.44 -0.11 -5.86
C ILE A 18 -10.31 0.89 -6.14
N PRO A 19 -10.62 2.20 -6.15
CA PRO A 19 -9.62 3.23 -6.31
C PRO A 19 -8.80 3.39 -5.02
N LEU A 20 -7.49 3.23 -5.11
CA LEU A 20 -6.56 3.49 -4.01
C LEU A 20 -5.88 4.84 -4.18
N ARG A 21 -6.00 5.69 -3.15
CA ARG A 21 -5.36 7.01 -3.07
C ARG A 21 -5.10 7.41 -1.61
N PHE A 22 -3.83 7.47 -1.23
CA PHE A 22 -3.43 8.04 0.06
C PHE A 22 -3.61 9.56 0.05
N THR A 23 -4.69 10.03 0.69
CA THR A 23 -4.93 11.46 0.91
C THR A 23 -4.13 11.98 2.12
N TRP A 24 -3.88 13.29 2.21
CA TRP A 24 -3.22 13.87 3.38
C TRP A 24 -3.96 13.58 4.68
N ARG A 25 -5.30 13.65 4.68
CA ARG A 25 -6.11 13.29 5.84
C ARG A 25 -5.89 11.83 6.27
N ALA A 26 -5.81 10.91 5.31
CA ALA A 26 -5.56 9.49 5.58
C ALA A 26 -4.13 9.26 6.11
N ILE A 27 -3.15 10.00 5.57
CA ILE A 27 -1.75 9.96 6.04
C ILE A 27 -1.62 10.57 7.44
N ASP A 28 -2.35 11.63 7.76
CA ASP A 28 -2.31 12.28 9.07
C ASP A 28 -2.94 11.40 10.17
N GLN A 29 -3.92 10.56 9.82
CA GLN A 29 -4.53 9.60 10.76
C GLN A 29 -3.57 8.49 11.18
N VAL A 30 -2.74 7.99 10.25
CA VAL A 30 -1.82 6.87 10.50
C VAL A 30 -0.39 7.37 10.81
N GLY A 31 -0.07 8.60 10.40
CA GLY A 31 1.27 9.14 10.37
C GLY A 31 2.09 8.57 9.20
N ARG A 32 2.91 9.41 8.56
CA ARG A 32 3.79 8.99 7.45
C ARG A 32 4.73 7.85 7.82
N VAL A 33 5.21 7.82 9.06
CA VAL A 33 6.05 6.73 9.58
C VAL A 33 5.22 5.46 9.77
N GLY A 34 4.02 5.57 10.34
CA GLY A 34 3.11 4.43 10.52
C GLY A 34 2.71 3.76 9.20
N VAL A 35 2.53 4.52 8.11
CA VAL A 35 2.27 3.95 6.77
C VAL A 35 3.46 3.09 6.30
N ILE A 36 4.70 3.56 6.51
CA ILE A 36 5.91 2.82 6.11
C ILE A 36 6.08 1.56 6.97
N GLU A 37 5.90 1.66 8.28
CA GLU A 37 5.99 0.51 9.19
C GLU A 37 4.94 -0.56 8.87
N THR A 38 3.72 -0.13 8.52
CA THR A 38 2.64 -1.04 8.13
C THR A 38 2.94 -1.70 6.77
N LEU A 39 3.55 -0.97 5.82
CA LEU A 39 4.02 -1.54 4.56
C LEU A 39 5.10 -2.60 4.78
N ASP A 40 6.06 -2.35 5.67
CA ASP A 40 7.10 -3.32 6.01
C ASP A 40 6.51 -4.57 6.69
N LEU A 41 5.51 -4.39 7.55
CA LEU A 41 4.77 -5.51 8.16
C LEU A 41 4.02 -6.34 7.12
N ALA A 42 3.30 -5.69 6.19
CA ALA A 42 2.59 -6.34 5.09
C ALA A 42 3.53 -7.12 4.15
N ALA A 43 4.81 -6.75 4.08
CA ALA A 43 5.82 -7.46 3.28
C ALA A 43 6.58 -8.56 4.06
N SER A 44 6.31 -8.72 5.36
CA SER A 44 7.16 -9.51 6.25
C SER A 44 7.01 -11.03 6.08
N GLY A 45 5.85 -11.49 5.57
CA GLY A 45 5.51 -12.92 5.50
C GLY A 45 5.30 -13.56 6.88
N LYS A 46 4.94 -12.76 7.89
CA LYS A 46 4.66 -13.18 9.26
C LYS A 46 3.16 -13.08 9.55
N PRO A 47 2.64 -13.78 10.57
CA PRO A 47 1.27 -13.55 11.05
C PRO A 47 1.03 -12.05 11.28
N GLY A 48 -0.07 -11.51 10.78
CA GLY A 48 -0.34 -10.08 10.80
C GLY A 48 -0.11 -9.34 9.47
N ASP A 49 0.53 -9.97 8.48
CA ASP A 49 0.86 -9.31 7.20
C ASP A 49 -0.38 -8.99 6.36
N MET A 50 -1.34 -9.91 6.30
CA MET A 50 -2.61 -9.72 5.61
C MET A 50 -3.47 -8.66 6.30
N GLU A 51 -3.52 -8.63 7.64
CA GLU A 51 -4.22 -7.58 8.37
C GLU A 51 -3.55 -6.20 8.19
N ALA A 52 -2.21 -6.17 8.10
CA ALA A 52 -1.48 -4.94 7.81
C ALA A 52 -1.78 -4.44 6.39
N LEU A 53 -1.84 -5.34 5.42
CA LEU A 53 -2.19 -5.02 4.05
C LEU A 53 -3.65 -4.54 3.94
N ALA A 54 -4.59 -5.22 4.61
CA ALA A 54 -5.99 -4.83 4.66
C ALA A 54 -6.17 -3.42 5.22
N ARG A 55 -5.52 -3.10 6.35
CA ARG A 55 -5.50 -1.76 6.94
C ARG A 55 -5.07 -0.68 5.94
N LEU A 56 -3.98 -0.93 5.21
CA LEU A 56 -3.48 0.03 4.22
C LEU A 56 -4.47 0.25 3.08
N ILE A 57 -5.20 -0.79 2.65
CA ILE A 57 -6.24 -0.70 1.62
C ILE A 57 -7.44 0.11 2.11
N VAL A 58 -7.89 -0.10 3.36
CA VAL A 58 -8.98 0.70 3.96
C VAL A 58 -8.59 2.18 4.01
N VAL A 59 -7.38 2.47 4.47
CA VAL A 59 -6.85 3.85 4.52
C VAL A 59 -6.77 4.46 3.12
N ALA A 60 -6.20 3.74 2.15
CA ALA A 60 -6.01 4.24 0.80
C ALA A 60 -7.34 4.36 0.00
N SER A 61 -8.32 3.51 0.27
CA SER A 61 -9.65 3.60 -0.35
C SER A 61 -10.54 4.66 0.29
N GLY A 62 -10.11 5.28 1.39
CA GLY A 62 -10.92 6.24 2.14
C GLY A 62 -12.13 5.60 2.83
N GLY A 63 -12.05 4.31 3.17
CA GLY A 63 -13.12 3.57 3.83
C GLY A 63 -14.21 3.01 2.91
N GLN A 64 -13.99 2.98 1.58
CA GLN A 64 -14.90 2.32 0.64
C GLN A 64 -14.98 0.81 0.84
N VAL A 65 -13.96 0.23 1.47
CA VAL A 65 -13.93 -1.18 1.89
C VAL A 65 -13.52 -1.28 3.35
N ARG A 66 -13.98 -2.35 4.00
CA ARG A 66 -13.65 -2.69 5.39
C ARG A 66 -12.65 -3.83 5.45
N GLU A 67 -11.93 -3.96 6.56
CA GLU A 67 -10.93 -5.02 6.74
C GLU A 67 -11.57 -6.42 6.67
N GLU A 68 -12.75 -6.61 7.27
CA GLU A 68 -13.42 -7.92 7.27
C GLU A 68 -13.80 -8.38 5.86
N GLU A 69 -14.21 -7.45 5.00
CA GLU A 69 -14.51 -7.73 3.59
C GLU A 69 -13.28 -8.23 2.83
N LEU A 70 -12.09 -7.71 3.18
CA LEU A 70 -10.83 -8.04 2.52
C LEU A 70 -10.27 -9.39 2.99
N LEU A 71 -10.40 -9.69 4.28
CA LEU A 71 -9.85 -10.89 4.90
C LEU A 71 -10.75 -12.12 4.72
N ASP A 72 -12.07 -11.94 4.88
CA ASP A 72 -13.03 -13.06 4.90
C ASP A 72 -13.90 -13.14 3.64
N GLY A 73 -13.88 -12.10 2.80
CA GLY A 73 -14.79 -11.95 1.66
C GLY A 73 -14.14 -12.24 0.31
N PHE A 74 -13.61 -11.20 -0.33
CA PHE A 74 -13.28 -11.19 -1.77
C PHE A 74 -12.10 -12.09 -2.18
N GLY A 75 -11.32 -12.57 -1.21
CA GLY A 75 -10.00 -13.12 -1.46
C GLY A 75 -9.04 -11.99 -1.83
N LEU A 76 -8.07 -11.71 -0.97
CA LEU A 76 -7.10 -10.64 -1.23
C LEU A 76 -5.91 -11.22 -2.00
N PRO A 77 -5.69 -10.88 -3.28
CA PRO A 77 -4.49 -11.29 -3.98
C PRO A 77 -3.30 -10.51 -3.41
N ALA A 78 -2.65 -11.07 -2.40
CA ALA A 78 -1.71 -10.37 -1.52
C ALA A 78 -0.62 -9.62 -2.30
N ALA A 79 -0.06 -10.24 -3.35
CA ALA A 79 0.99 -9.63 -4.16
C ALA A 79 0.49 -8.41 -4.96
N GLU A 80 -0.66 -8.54 -5.64
CA GLU A 80 -1.24 -7.47 -6.47
C GLU A 80 -1.75 -6.32 -5.62
N ALA A 81 -2.42 -6.65 -4.52
CA ALA A 81 -2.89 -5.70 -3.52
C ALA A 81 -1.73 -4.92 -2.90
N TYR A 82 -0.66 -5.61 -2.48
CA TYR A 82 0.54 -4.96 -1.94
C TYR A 82 1.20 -4.03 -2.96
N LEU A 83 1.34 -4.46 -4.22
CA LEU A 83 1.87 -3.62 -5.30
C LEU A 83 0.99 -2.40 -5.57
N ALA A 84 -0.33 -2.55 -5.53
CA ALA A 84 -1.27 -1.45 -5.73
C ALA A 84 -1.16 -0.39 -4.62
N VAL A 85 -1.15 -0.84 -3.35
CA VAL A 85 -0.94 0.01 -2.18
C VAL A 85 0.41 0.73 -2.26
N LEU A 86 1.47 0.01 -2.61
CA LEU A 86 2.80 0.58 -2.77
C LEU A 86 2.84 1.69 -3.84
N LYS A 87 2.23 1.43 -5.01
CA LYS A 87 2.16 2.43 -6.09
C LYS A 87 1.40 3.66 -5.62
N ALA A 88 0.25 3.48 -4.96
CA ALA A 88 -0.55 4.58 -4.41
C ALA A 88 0.25 5.38 -3.38
N TRP A 89 1.01 4.72 -2.51
CA TRP A 89 1.88 5.37 -1.54
C TRP A 89 3.03 6.14 -2.18
N ALA A 90 3.69 5.56 -3.18
CA ALA A 90 4.79 6.20 -3.90
C ALA A 90 4.32 7.47 -4.62
N LEU A 91 3.11 7.43 -5.19
CA LEU A 91 2.46 8.56 -5.82
C LEU A 91 2.18 9.69 -4.81
N ALA A 92 1.56 9.38 -3.67
CA ALA A 92 1.30 10.35 -2.61
C ALA A 92 2.58 10.90 -1.95
N SER A 93 3.65 10.09 -1.87
CA SER A 93 4.91 10.46 -1.24
C SER A 93 5.76 11.46 -2.03
N ARG A 94 5.51 11.61 -3.34
CA ARG A 94 6.26 12.53 -4.21
C ARG A 94 5.79 13.97 -3.97
N ARG A 95 6.61 14.76 -3.27
CA ARG A 95 6.38 16.21 -3.10
C ARG A 95 6.60 16.94 -4.45
N PRO A 96 5.88 18.03 -4.75
CA PRO A 96 6.05 18.81 -5.98
C PRO A 96 7.32 19.70 -6.03
N SER A 97 8.21 19.63 -5.05
CA SER A 97 9.40 20.49 -4.98
C SER A 97 10.63 19.61 -5.04
N GLY A 98 11.55 19.90 -5.99
CA GLY A 98 12.82 19.22 -6.25
C GLY A 98 13.83 19.27 -5.09
N VAL A 99 13.42 18.78 -3.92
CA VAL A 99 14.26 18.56 -2.76
C VAL A 99 14.51 17.06 -2.70
N GLU A 100 15.67 16.65 -3.21
CA GLU A 100 16.26 15.37 -2.84
C GLU A 100 16.37 15.30 -1.32
N ARG A 101 15.72 14.32 -0.69
CA ARG A 101 16.04 13.96 0.69
C ARG A 101 16.68 12.60 0.73
N ALA A 102 17.77 12.57 1.49
CA ALA A 102 18.65 11.45 1.77
C ALA A 102 17.86 10.20 2.22
N ALA A 103 18.28 9.04 1.70
CA ALA A 103 17.70 7.73 1.91
C ALA A 103 16.22 7.62 1.51
N ASN A 104 16.01 7.41 0.21
CA ASN A 104 14.70 7.14 -0.36
C ASN A 104 14.07 5.88 0.30
N PRO A 105 12.95 6.00 1.04
CA PRO A 105 12.26 4.86 1.65
C PRO A 105 11.88 3.80 0.62
N LEU A 106 11.69 4.21 -0.64
CA LEU A 106 11.43 3.32 -1.77
C LEU A 106 12.59 2.38 -2.08
N ILE A 107 13.84 2.71 -1.72
CA ILE A 107 14.99 1.80 -1.88
C ILE A 107 14.89 0.64 -0.89
N ARG A 108 14.61 0.92 0.39
CA ARG A 108 14.39 -0.14 1.40
C ARG A 108 13.22 -1.03 0.99
N LEU A 109 12.12 -0.40 0.58
CA LEU A 109 10.90 -1.05 0.12
C LEU A 109 11.10 -1.87 -1.17
N TRP A 110 11.93 -1.39 -2.10
CA TRP A 110 12.36 -2.14 -3.30
C TRP A 110 13.19 -3.37 -2.94
N THR A 111 14.00 -3.28 -1.88
CA THR A 111 14.80 -4.40 -1.38
C THR A 111 13.88 -5.48 -0.77
N SER A 112 12.86 -5.06 -0.02
CA SER A 112 11.79 -5.92 0.48
C SER A 112 11.00 -6.55 -0.68
N LEU A 113 10.68 -5.77 -1.72
CA LEU A 113 9.99 -6.25 -2.93
C LEU A 113 10.79 -7.33 -3.66
N LYS A 114 12.10 -7.12 -3.84
CA LYS A 114 13.00 -8.13 -4.43
C LYS A 114 12.99 -9.43 -3.63
N THR A 115 12.87 -9.32 -2.31
CA THR A 115 12.84 -10.48 -1.40
C THR A 115 11.51 -11.22 -1.51
N LEU A 116 10.40 -10.49 -1.57
CA LEU A 116 9.06 -11.03 -1.80
C LEU A 116 8.97 -11.71 -3.18
N TRP A 117 9.46 -11.05 -4.23
CA TRP A 117 9.54 -11.60 -5.60
C TRP A 117 10.37 -12.89 -5.65
N ARG A 118 11.54 -12.93 -5.02
CA ARG A 118 12.35 -14.15 -4.97
C ARG A 118 11.64 -15.30 -4.27
N ARG A 119 10.80 -15.04 -3.27
CA ARG A 119 10.03 -16.09 -2.58
C ARG A 119 8.88 -16.60 -3.44
N LEU A 120 8.14 -15.72 -4.09
CA LEU A 120 7.01 -16.06 -4.95
C LEU A 120 7.43 -16.84 -6.21
N PHE A 121 8.60 -16.52 -6.79
CA PHE A 121 9.09 -17.15 -8.02
C PHE A 121 10.18 -18.24 -7.83
N ARG A 122 10.53 -18.60 -6.59
CA ARG A 122 11.36 -19.82 -6.31
C ARG A 122 10.54 -21.05 -5.96
N SER A 123 9.22 -20.91 -5.82
CA SER A 123 8.31 -22.03 -5.56
C SER A 123 7.61 -22.54 -6.83
N ALA A 124 8.20 -22.30 -8.00
CA ALA A 124 7.85 -22.97 -9.26
C ALA A 124 8.90 -24.05 -9.58
#